data_AF-A0A9Q8LDF3-F1
#
_entry.id   AF-A0A9Q8LDF3-F1
#
_cell.length_a   1.000
_cell.length_b   1.000
_cell.length_c   1.000
_cell.angle_alpha   90.00
_cell.angle_beta   90.00
_cell.angle_gamma   90.00
#
_symmetry.space_group_name_H-M   'P 1'
#
loop_
_entity.id
_entity.type
_entity.pdbx_description
1 polymer ?
#
loop_
_entity_poly.entity_id
_entity_poly.type
_entity_poly.pdbx_seq_one_letter_code
_entity_poly.pdbx_strand_id
1 'polypeptide(L)'
;MEPPSANDETPTIANAIAVAFRFGRDDGLETGIVEGKIFQAAKESSHMTLQIVNLAQQKEQLSADLDSTIEQFRACVDAQTWQQLRERLYQLNDEVTRVLAKMMFVKEQLERFEAEAGVLRDEVDNLRSDQQTQNTSDASNTEAA
;
A
#
# COMPACT_ATOMS: atom_id res chain seq x y z
N MET A 1 -22.44 -27.62 -3.45
CA MET A 1 -21.19 -28.26 -3.92
C MET A 1 -20.14 -27.17 -3.97
N GLU A 2 -19.06 -27.35 -3.22
CA GLU A 2 -17.93 -26.43 -3.04
C GLU A 2 -17.13 -26.19 -4.35
N PRO A 3 -16.19 -25.23 -4.33
CA PRO A 3 -14.82 -25.63 -4.60
C PRO A 3 -13.83 -25.20 -3.50
N PRO A 4 -12.68 -25.87 -3.41
CA PRO A 4 -11.82 -25.94 -2.23
C PRO A 4 -10.99 -24.67 -2.03
N SER A 5 -10.73 -24.34 -0.75
CA SER A 5 -9.71 -23.35 -0.37
C SER A 5 -8.34 -23.89 -0.77
N ALA A 6 -7.85 -23.45 -1.93
CA ALA A 6 -6.46 -23.62 -2.33
C ALA A 6 -5.55 -22.95 -1.29
N ASN A 7 -4.52 -23.67 -0.89
CA ASN A 7 -3.48 -23.22 0.03
C ASN A 7 -3.03 -21.79 -0.28
N ASP A 8 -3.12 -20.94 0.73
CA ASP A 8 -2.54 -19.60 0.76
C ASP A 8 -1.02 -19.77 0.91
N GLU A 9 -0.35 -20.17 -0.17
CA GLU A 9 1.10 -20.10 -0.28
C GLU A 9 1.49 -18.66 -0.61
N THR A 10 1.13 -17.71 0.25
CA THR A 10 1.71 -16.37 0.21
C THR A 10 3.17 -16.50 0.64
N PRO A 11 4.15 -16.19 -0.21
CA PRO A 11 5.56 -16.25 0.18
C PRO A 11 5.79 -15.23 1.30
N THR A 12 6.00 -15.73 2.51
CA THR A 12 6.43 -14.95 3.67
C THR A 12 7.95 -14.78 3.65
N ILE A 13 8.48 -13.80 4.39
CA ILE A 13 9.92 -13.66 4.64
C ILE A 13 10.51 -14.99 5.14
N ALA A 14 9.74 -15.76 5.91
CA ALA A 14 10.11 -17.11 6.35
C ALA A 14 10.27 -18.11 5.19
N ASN A 15 9.41 -18.05 4.16
CA ASN A 15 9.55 -18.87 2.95
C ASN A 15 10.77 -18.44 2.11
N ALA A 16 11.04 -17.14 2.01
CA ALA A 16 12.24 -16.64 1.31
C ALA A 16 13.53 -17.10 2.00
N ILE A 17 13.57 -17.03 3.35
CA ILE A 17 14.68 -17.57 4.16
C ILE A 17 14.81 -19.09 3.97
N ALA A 18 13.70 -19.84 3.97
CA ALA A 18 13.72 -21.30 3.78
C ALA A 18 14.21 -21.74 2.38
N VAL A 19 13.90 -20.97 1.33
CA VAL A 19 14.41 -21.21 -0.03
C VAL A 19 15.90 -20.88 -0.12
N ALA A 20 16.36 -19.78 0.47
CA ALA A 20 17.78 -19.42 0.53
C ALA A 20 18.63 -20.48 1.26
N PHE A 21 18.13 -21.03 2.37
CA PHE A 21 18.79 -22.13 3.09
C PHE A 21 18.82 -23.45 2.29
N ARG A 22 17.84 -23.72 1.42
CA ARG A 22 17.82 -24.94 0.57
C ARG A 22 18.87 -24.91 -0.55
N PHE A 23 19.29 -23.73 -1.00
CA PHE A 23 20.24 -23.59 -2.12
C PHE A 23 21.67 -23.23 -1.71
N GLY A 24 21.96 -23.13 -0.40
CA GLY A 24 23.32 -23.17 0.15
C GLY A 24 24.28 -22.11 -0.38
N ARG A 25 23.80 -20.91 -0.69
CA ARG A 25 24.63 -19.75 -1.07
C ARG A 25 24.22 -18.54 -0.24
N ASP A 26 25.19 -17.95 0.46
CA ASP A 26 24.98 -16.76 1.28
C ASP A 26 24.46 -15.57 0.44
N ASP A 27 24.84 -15.51 -0.85
CA ASP A 27 24.41 -14.50 -1.83
C ASP A 27 22.90 -14.55 -2.19
N GLY A 28 22.24 -15.70 -1.96
CA GLY A 28 20.81 -15.87 -2.23
C GLY A 28 19.93 -15.45 -1.05
N LEU A 29 20.50 -15.39 0.16
CA LEU A 29 19.79 -15.01 1.37
C LEU A 29 19.58 -13.49 1.43
N GLU A 30 20.60 -12.70 1.08
CA GLU A 30 20.50 -11.24 1.05
C GLU A 30 19.47 -10.77 0.02
N THR A 31 19.54 -11.27 -1.22
CA THR A 31 18.55 -10.98 -2.26
C THR A 31 17.14 -11.39 -1.84
N GLY A 32 16.97 -12.58 -1.25
CA GLY A 32 15.65 -13.04 -0.78
C GLY A 32 15.08 -12.21 0.38
N ILE A 33 15.93 -11.66 1.25
CA ILE A 33 15.51 -10.74 2.32
C ILE A 33 15.05 -9.40 1.73
N VAL A 34 15.78 -8.84 0.77
CA VAL A 34 15.42 -7.57 0.12
C VAL A 34 14.13 -7.74 -0.69
N GLU A 35 13.99 -8.82 -1.46
CA GLU A 35 12.75 -9.16 -2.18
C GLU A 35 11.55 -9.33 -1.25
N GLY A 36 11.74 -9.97 -0.10
CA GLY A 36 10.71 -10.10 0.94
C GLY A 36 10.24 -8.75 1.50
N LYS A 37 11.15 -7.78 1.66
CA LYS A 37 10.82 -6.41 2.07
C LYS A 37 10.06 -5.65 0.98
N ILE A 38 10.48 -5.76 -0.29
CA ILE A 38 9.78 -5.17 -1.43
C ILE A 38 8.34 -5.69 -1.49
N PHE A 39 8.16 -7.00 -1.33
CA PHE A 39 6.85 -7.63 -1.34
C PHE A 39 5.97 -7.14 -0.19
N GLN A 40 6.52 -7.00 1.02
CA GLN A 40 5.80 -6.48 2.17
C GLN A 40 5.39 -5.00 1.97
N ALA A 41 6.29 -4.15 1.47
CA ALA A 41 5.98 -2.75 1.15
C ALA A 41 4.90 -2.64 0.06
N ALA A 42 4.94 -3.49 -0.97
CA ALA A 42 3.93 -3.56 -2.02
C ALA A 42 2.56 -3.99 -1.48
N LYS A 43 2.52 -4.93 -0.53
CA LYS A 43 1.29 -5.37 0.14
C LYS A 43 0.69 -4.23 0.98
N GLU A 44 1.50 -3.51 1.73
CA GLU A 44 1.08 -2.36 2.54
C GLU A 44 0.57 -1.21 1.66
N SER A 45 1.30 -0.88 0.58
CA SER A 45 0.88 0.07 -0.45
C SER A 45 -0.46 -0.29 -1.10
N SER A 46 -0.67 -1.57 -1.42
CA SER A 46 -1.93 -2.07 -1.98
C SER A 46 -3.10 -1.91 -1.00
N HIS A 47 -2.87 -2.21 0.29
CA HIS A 47 -3.88 -2.03 1.33
C HIS A 47 -4.28 -0.56 1.48
N MET A 48 -3.32 0.35 1.48
CA MET A 48 -3.57 1.79 1.56
C MET A 48 -4.28 2.33 0.33
N THR A 49 -3.96 1.82 -0.87
CA THR A 49 -4.67 2.17 -2.10
C THR A 49 -6.17 1.83 -1.99
N LEU A 50 -6.50 0.66 -1.46
CA LEU A 50 -7.90 0.28 -1.19
C LEU A 50 -8.56 1.20 -0.15
N GLN A 51 -7.82 1.63 0.87
CA GLN A 51 -8.33 2.62 1.83
C GLN A 51 -8.63 3.97 1.16
N ILE A 52 -7.77 4.45 0.25
CA ILE A 52 -7.98 5.69 -0.51
C ILE A 52 -9.27 5.59 -1.35
N VAL A 53 -9.48 4.47 -2.04
CA VAL A 53 -10.70 4.25 -2.84
C VAL A 53 -11.95 4.28 -1.97
N ASN A 54 -11.91 3.63 -0.80
CA ASN A 54 -13.04 3.65 0.13
C ASN A 54 -13.31 5.08 0.67
N LEU A 55 -12.27 5.83 1.04
CA LEU A 55 -12.44 7.23 1.46
C LEU A 55 -12.99 8.12 0.33
N ALA A 56 -12.59 7.87 -0.92
CA ALA A 56 -13.13 8.58 -2.08
C ALA A 56 -14.62 8.29 -2.27
N GLN A 57 -15.04 7.02 -2.12
CA GLN A 57 -16.45 6.64 -2.16
C GLN A 57 -17.25 7.26 -1.01
N GLN A 58 -16.69 7.27 0.21
CA GLN A 58 -17.32 7.94 1.35
C GLN A 58 -17.51 9.43 1.09
N LYS A 59 -16.51 10.12 0.52
CA LYS A 59 -16.63 11.53 0.14
C LYS A 59 -17.76 11.77 -0.87
N GLU A 60 -17.89 10.91 -1.88
CA GLU A 60 -18.94 11.03 -2.89
C GLU A 60 -20.33 10.86 -2.25
N GLN A 61 -20.49 9.87 -1.36
CA GLN A 61 -21.73 9.69 -0.60
C GLN A 61 -22.06 10.92 0.26
N LEU A 62 -21.08 11.48 0.97
CA LEU A 62 -21.29 12.68 1.79
C LEU A 62 -21.67 13.90 0.92
N SER A 63 -21.14 13.99 -0.30
CA SER A 63 -21.54 15.03 -1.25
C SER A 63 -22.99 14.88 -1.68
N ALA A 64 -23.42 13.66 -2.01
CA ALA A 64 -24.81 13.39 -2.37
C ALA A 64 -25.78 13.66 -1.19
N ASP A 65 -25.35 13.30 0.03
CA ASP A 65 -26.10 13.59 1.25
C ASP A 65 -26.22 15.11 1.50
N LEU A 66 -25.16 15.87 1.21
CA LEU A 66 -25.18 17.34 1.29
C LEU A 66 -26.17 17.94 0.29
N ASP A 67 -26.17 17.47 -0.96
CA ASP A 67 -27.12 17.93 -1.98
C ASP A 67 -28.57 17.61 -1.60
N SER A 68 -28.82 16.41 -1.10
CA SER A 68 -30.14 16.03 -0.57
C SER A 68 -30.58 16.94 0.58
N THR A 69 -29.65 17.25 1.47
CA THR A 69 -29.86 18.13 2.62
C THR A 69 -30.18 19.57 2.18
N ILE A 70 -29.53 20.07 1.13
CA ILE A 70 -29.82 21.38 0.52
C ILE A 70 -31.21 21.39 -0.13
N GLU A 71 -31.62 20.32 -0.79
CA GLU A 71 -32.98 20.22 -1.35
C GLU A 71 -34.06 20.11 -0.25
N GLN A 72 -33.78 19.39 0.83
CA GLN A 72 -34.64 19.40 2.03
C GLN A 72 -34.71 20.81 2.65
N PHE A 73 -33.60 21.56 2.66
CA PHE A 73 -33.55 22.94 3.13
C PHE A 73 -34.45 23.87 2.31
N ARG A 74 -34.43 23.74 0.97
CA ARG A 74 -35.33 24.48 0.08
C ARG A 74 -36.80 24.19 0.35
N ALA A 75 -37.12 22.97 0.77
CA ALA A 75 -38.49 22.53 1.01
C ALA A 75 -39.06 22.93 2.39
N CYS A 76 -38.23 23.29 3.38
CA CYS A 76 -38.68 23.39 4.78
C CYS A 76 -38.17 24.64 5.52
N VAL A 77 -38.60 25.83 5.08
CA VAL A 77 -38.32 27.08 5.82
C VAL A 77 -39.29 27.21 7.01
N ASP A 78 -38.92 26.56 8.12
CA ASP A 78 -39.33 26.92 9.48
C ASP A 78 -38.10 26.89 10.42
N ALA A 79 -38.03 27.82 11.37
CA ALA A 79 -36.83 28.11 12.16
C ALA A 79 -36.29 26.92 12.98
N GLN A 80 -37.13 25.94 13.32
CA GLN A 80 -36.73 24.74 14.05
C GLN A 80 -35.95 23.76 13.16
N THR A 81 -36.31 23.67 11.87
CA THR A 81 -35.58 22.88 10.88
C THR A 81 -34.20 23.47 10.62
N TRP A 82 -34.05 24.79 10.69
CA TRP A 82 -32.77 25.47 10.53
C TRP A 82 -31.72 25.08 11.59
N GLN A 83 -32.12 24.91 12.85
CA GLN A 83 -31.18 24.53 13.92
C GLN A 83 -30.69 23.08 13.78
N GLN A 84 -31.61 22.14 13.53
CA GLN A 84 -31.25 20.73 13.31
C GLN A 84 -30.37 20.56 12.07
N LEU A 85 -30.70 21.30 11.02
CA LEU A 85 -29.94 21.33 9.78
C LEU A 85 -28.54 21.92 9.97
N ARG A 86 -28.42 23.02 10.71
CA ARG A 86 -27.13 23.65 11.02
C ARG A 86 -26.23 22.70 11.81
N GLU A 87 -26.78 22.01 12.81
CA GLU A 87 -26.07 20.98 13.57
C GLU A 87 -25.56 19.87 12.62
N ARG A 88 -26.41 19.43 11.69
CA ARG A 88 -26.07 18.39 10.72
C ARG A 88 -24.96 18.83 9.76
N LEU A 89 -24.99 20.07 9.28
CA LEU A 89 -23.95 20.63 8.41
C LEU A 89 -22.61 20.74 9.14
N TYR A 90 -22.59 21.11 10.43
CA TYR A 90 -21.35 21.11 11.21
C TYR A 90 -20.79 19.71 11.41
N GLN A 91 -21.64 18.74 11.78
CA GLN A 91 -21.22 17.34 11.91
C GLN A 91 -20.63 16.81 10.60
N LEU A 92 -21.28 17.12 9.48
CA LEU A 92 -20.83 16.72 8.15
C LEU A 92 -19.49 17.39 7.78
N ASN A 93 -19.34 18.68 8.07
CA ASN A 93 -18.10 19.41 7.84
C ASN A 93 -16.92 18.84 8.66
N ASP A 94 -17.16 18.50 9.93
CA ASP A 94 -16.16 17.87 10.80
C ASP A 94 -15.78 16.47 10.28
N GLU A 95 -16.75 15.71 9.79
CA GLU A 95 -16.51 14.40 9.19
C GLU A 95 -15.69 14.50 7.90
N VAL A 96 -16.04 15.42 7.00
CA VAL A 96 -15.27 15.70 5.77
C VAL A 96 -13.84 16.11 6.10
N THR A 97 -13.66 16.98 7.10
CA THR A 97 -12.33 17.42 7.54
C THR A 97 -11.50 16.25 8.07
N ARG A 98 -12.12 15.37 8.87
CA ARG A 98 -11.46 14.16 9.39
C ARG A 98 -11.07 13.19 8.28
N VAL A 99 -11.95 12.99 7.29
CA VAL A 99 -11.70 12.12 6.13
C VAL A 99 -10.55 12.67 5.29
N LEU A 100 -10.52 13.99 5.04
CA LEU A 100 -9.41 14.64 4.33
C LEU A 100 -8.08 14.47 5.05
N ALA A 101 -8.05 14.66 6.37
CA ALA A 101 -6.83 14.47 7.16
C ALA A 101 -6.32 13.02 7.08
N LYS A 102 -7.23 12.03 7.17
CA LYS A 102 -6.87 10.62 6.99
C LYS A 102 -6.35 10.33 5.59
N MET A 103 -6.98 10.87 4.55
CA MET A 103 -6.55 10.69 3.17
C MET A 103 -5.15 11.25 2.94
N MET A 104 -4.84 12.44 3.48
CA MET A 104 -3.50 13.02 3.41
C MET A 104 -2.47 12.14 4.10
N PHE A 105 -2.78 11.65 5.30
CA PHE A 105 -1.88 10.74 6.02
C PHE A 105 -1.61 9.46 5.23
N VAL A 106 -2.65 8.81 4.68
CA VAL A 106 -2.49 7.60 3.87
C VAL A 106 -1.69 7.88 2.60
N LYS A 107 -1.88 9.05 1.97
CA LYS A 107 -1.09 9.46 0.81
C LYS A 107 0.40 9.62 1.15
N GLU A 108 0.72 10.28 2.27
CA GLU A 108 2.12 10.41 2.71
C GLU A 108 2.76 9.05 3.02
N GLN A 109 2.00 8.12 3.62
CA GLN A 109 2.50 6.77 3.84
C GLN A 109 2.73 6.04 2.51
N LEU A 110 1.84 6.21 1.53
CA LEU A 110 1.99 5.60 0.20
C LEU A 110 3.28 6.06 -0.48
N GLU A 111 3.55 7.37 -0.50
CA GLU A 111 4.76 7.94 -1.06
C GLU A 111 6.04 7.40 -0.37
N ARG A 112 5.99 7.17 0.95
CA ARG A 112 7.11 6.58 1.70
C ARG A 112 7.37 5.13 1.28
N PHE A 113 6.35 4.29 1.17
CA PHE A 113 6.55 2.90 0.75
C PHE A 113 6.95 2.79 -0.71
N GLU A 114 6.45 3.68 -1.58
CA GLU A 114 6.92 3.75 -2.97
C GLU A 114 8.42 4.10 -3.03
N ALA A 115 8.87 5.04 -2.21
CA ALA A 115 10.29 5.38 -2.11
C ALA A 115 11.13 4.23 -1.53
N GLU A 116 10.67 3.57 -0.47
CA GLU A 116 11.36 2.41 0.12
C GLU A 116 11.45 1.24 -0.88
N ALA A 117 10.36 0.95 -1.61
CA ALA A 117 10.36 -0.06 -2.67
C ALA A 117 11.32 0.30 -3.81
N GLY A 118 11.50 1.59 -4.11
CA GLY A 118 12.50 2.08 -5.07
C GLY A 118 13.93 1.81 -4.61
N VAL A 119 14.27 2.21 -3.38
CA VAL A 119 15.60 1.98 -2.79
C VAL A 119 15.94 0.49 -2.74
N LEU A 120 15.00 -0.35 -2.30
CA LEU A 120 15.22 -1.80 -2.23
C LEU A 120 15.39 -2.41 -3.63
N ARG A 121 14.70 -1.88 -4.65
CA ARG A 121 14.87 -2.33 -6.04
C ARG A 121 16.27 -2.03 -6.56
N ASP A 122 16.76 -0.82 -6.32
CA ASP A 122 18.12 -0.42 -6.71
C ASP A 122 19.17 -1.28 -5.99
N GLU A 123 18.91 -1.64 -4.72
CA GLU A 123 19.76 -2.56 -3.96
C GLU A 123 19.79 -3.98 -4.58
N VAL A 124 18.64 -4.53 -5.01
CA VAL A 124 18.58 -5.80 -5.74
C VAL A 124 19.37 -5.75 -7.06
N ASP A 125 19.20 -4.68 -7.84
CA ASP A 125 19.87 -4.54 -9.14
C ASP A 125 21.40 -4.42 -8.98
N ASN A 126 21.87 -3.70 -7.95
CA ASN A 126 23.30 -3.59 -7.64
C ASN A 126 23.88 -4.93 -7.16
N LEU A 127 23.22 -5.63 -6.23
CA LEU A 127 23.66 -6.96 -5.77
C LEU A 127 23.74 -7.96 -6.93
N ARG A 128 22.79 -7.90 -7.86
CA ARG A 128 22.80 -8.74 -9.05
C ARG A 128 23.96 -8.40 -10.00
N SER A 129 24.26 -7.11 -10.17
CA SER A 129 25.41 -6.65 -10.97
C SER A 129 26.73 -7.08 -10.35
N ASP A 130 26.90 -6.92 -9.04
CA ASP A 130 28.10 -7.32 -8.31
C ASP A 130 28.34 -8.83 -8.41
N GLN A 131 27.31 -9.65 -8.22
CA GLN A 131 27.37 -11.10 -8.47
C GLN A 131 27.80 -11.42 -9.91
N GLN A 132 27.30 -10.69 -10.90
CA GLN A 132 27.66 -10.94 -12.30
C GLN A 132 29.13 -10.57 -12.59
N THR A 133 29.65 -9.48 -12.02
CA THR A 133 31.06 -9.11 -12.16
C THR A 133 32.00 -10.10 -11.49
N GLN A 134 31.67 -10.58 -10.28
CA GLN A 134 32.44 -11.61 -9.57
C GLN A 134 32.51 -12.92 -10.36
N ASN A 135 31.38 -13.37 -10.92
CA ASN A 135 31.34 -14.57 -11.75
C ASN A 135 32.22 -14.46 -13.01
N THR A 136 32.35 -13.26 -13.61
CA THR A 136 33.22 -13.05 -14.78
C THR A 136 34.72 -12.97 -14.44
N SER A 137 35.07 -12.43 -13.27
CA SER A 137 36.46 -12.38 -12.81
C SER A 137 36.97 -13.75 -12.38
N ASP A 138 36.12 -14.58 -11.75
CA ASP A 138 36.49 -15.92 -11.32
C ASP A 138 36.67 -16.88 -12.51
N ALA A 139 35.83 -16.74 -13.55
CA ALA A 139 36.00 -17.45 -14.82
C ALA A 139 37.29 -17.07 -15.56
N SER A 140 37.67 -15.78 -15.53
CA SER A 140 38.90 -15.30 -16.20
C SER A 140 40.18 -15.77 -15.49
N ASN A 141 40.14 -15.93 -14.17
CA ASN A 141 41.28 -16.42 -13.39
C ASN A 141 41.47 -17.94 -13.48
N THR A 142 40.42 -18.71 -13.80
CA THR A 142 40.52 -20.17 -13.96
C THR A 142 41.06 -20.61 -15.32
N GLU A 143 41.00 -19.75 -16.36
CA GLU A 143 41.64 -20.02 -17.66
C GLU A 143 43.14 -19.66 -17.68
N ALA A 144 43.65 -18.96 -16.65
CA ALA A 144 45.02 -18.47 -16.57
C ALA A 144 45.95 -19.27 -15.61
N ALA A 145 45.48 -20.37 -15.02
CA ALA A 145 46.23 -21.25 -14.12
C ALA A 145 46.46 -22.64 -14.73
#